data_AF-A0A0H5Q7H4-F1
#
_entry.id   AF-A0A0H5Q7H4-F1
#
_cell.length_a   1.000
_cell.length_b   1.000
_cell.length_c   1.000
_cell.angle_alpha   90.00
_cell.angle_beta   90.00
_cell.angle_gamma   90.00
#
_symmetry.space_group_name_H-M   'P 1'
#
loop_
_entity.id
_entity.type
_entity.pdbx_description
1 polymer ?
#
loop_
_entity_poly.entity_id
_entity_poly.type
_entity_poly.pdbx_seq_one_letter_code
_entity_poly.pdbx_strand_id
1 'polypeptide(L)'
;MNHSADDVNPSYQMSLTDPDAWEITLKVGVMNEERHWQAQIEVRHLGTDQLVFLESDPHLDETRVMYRLEARLAQFQKLLAEYITPF
;
A
#
# COMPACT_ATOMS: atom_id res chain seq x y z
N MET A 1 -20.21 34.71 -8.88
CA MET A 1 -19.00 34.54 -8.06
C MET A 1 -18.59 33.08 -8.15
N ASN A 2 -17.37 32.88 -8.64
CA ASN A 2 -16.57 31.67 -8.83
C ASN A 2 -17.16 30.29 -8.53
N HIS A 3 -17.39 29.53 -9.60
CA HIS A 3 -17.07 28.10 -9.65
C HIS A 3 -15.55 27.94 -9.66
N SER A 4 -15.00 27.29 -8.65
CA SER A 4 -13.78 26.50 -8.81
C SER A 4 -13.98 25.28 -7.92
N ALA A 5 -14.50 24.22 -8.53
CA ALA A 5 -14.36 22.88 -8.00
C ALA A 5 -12.87 22.67 -7.73
N ASP A 6 -12.56 22.20 -6.52
CA ASP A 6 -11.23 21.73 -6.16
C ASP A 6 -10.66 20.91 -7.32
N ASP A 7 -9.56 21.40 -7.90
CA ASP A 7 -8.77 20.74 -8.93
C ASP A 7 -8.27 19.41 -8.35
N VAL A 8 -9.09 18.36 -8.47
CA VAL A 8 -8.65 16.98 -8.31
C VAL A 8 -7.69 16.75 -9.45
N ASN A 9 -6.39 16.87 -9.14
CA ASN A 9 -5.32 16.65 -10.09
C ASN A 9 -5.47 15.25 -10.73
N PRO A 10 -5.89 15.13 -12.02
CA PRO A 10 -6.16 13.84 -12.64
C PRO A 10 -4.88 13.09 -13.03
N SER A 11 -3.70 13.65 -12.77
CA SER A 11 -2.45 13.28 -13.45
C SER A 11 -1.63 12.16 -12.80
N TYR A 12 -2.19 11.36 -11.90
CA TYR A 12 -1.57 10.12 -11.44
C TYR A 12 -2.25 8.87 -12.01
N GLN A 13 -2.63 8.90 -13.29
CA GLN A 13 -2.64 7.67 -14.09
C GLN A 13 -1.18 7.34 -14.43
N MET A 14 -0.45 6.80 -13.45
CA MET A 14 0.83 6.15 -13.72
C MET A 14 0.60 5.05 -14.75
N SER A 15 1.56 4.91 -15.65
CA SER A 15 1.59 3.94 -16.75
C SER A 15 1.48 2.50 -16.23
N LEU A 16 0.26 2.04 -15.95
CA LEU A 16 -0.10 0.66 -15.56
C LEU A 16 0.16 -0.37 -16.69
N THR A 17 0.83 0.04 -17.78
CA THR A 17 1.01 -0.76 -18.99
C THR A 17 2.38 -1.43 -19.07
N ASP A 18 3.26 -1.25 -18.09
CA ASP A 18 4.52 -1.98 -18.04
C ASP A 18 4.26 -3.41 -17.52
N PRO A 19 4.46 -4.46 -18.34
CA PRO A 19 4.22 -5.84 -17.93
C PRO A 19 5.14 -6.30 -16.80
N ASP A 20 6.26 -5.62 -16.55
CA ASP A 20 7.20 -5.92 -15.47
C ASP A 20 6.97 -5.02 -14.23
N ALA A 21 5.86 -4.29 -14.18
CA ALA A 21 5.51 -3.46 -13.04
C ALA A 21 4.95 -4.27 -11.86
N TRP A 22 5.15 -3.72 -10.67
CA TRP A 22 4.65 -4.25 -9.41
C TRP A 22 3.61 -3.30 -8.83
N GLU A 23 2.46 -3.84 -8.43
CA GLU A 23 1.43 -3.11 -7.69
C GLU A 23 1.57 -3.43 -6.20
N ILE A 24 1.60 -2.38 -5.38
CA ILE A 24 1.66 -2.50 -3.94
C ILE A 24 0.45 -1.78 -3.35
N THR A 25 -0.35 -2.51 -2.59
CA THR A 25 -1.55 -1.96 -1.96
C THR A 25 -1.44 -2.08 -0.45
N LEU A 26 -1.53 -0.95 0.27
CA LEU A 26 -1.73 -0.91 1.72
C LEU A 26 -3.21 -0.63 2.00
N LYS A 27 -3.88 -1.58 2.65
CA LYS A 27 -5.25 -1.43 3.15
C LYS A 27 -5.19 -1.22 4.65
N VAL A 28 -5.85 -0.17 5.15
CA VAL A 28 -5.95 0.11 6.58
C VAL A 28 -7.43 0.21 6.94
N GLY A 29 -7.86 -0.62 7.90
CA GLY A 29 -9.19 -0.59 8.48
C GLY A 29 -9.14 -0.01 9.89
N VAL A 30 -10.07 0.88 10.20
CA VAL A 30 -10.20 1.46 11.55
C VAL A 30 -11.50 0.95 12.16
N MET A 31 -11.41 0.25 13.29
CA MET A 31 -12.57 -0.23 14.03
C MET A 31 -12.73 0.57 15.32
N ASN A 32 -13.52 1.65 15.23
CA ASN A 32 -13.67 2.64 16.29
C ASN A 32 -14.27 2.06 17.59
N GLU A 33 -15.20 1.10 17.49
CA GLU A 33 -15.89 0.54 18.66
C GLU A 33 -14.96 -0.25 19.58
N GLU A 34 -13.92 -0.85 19.02
CA GLU A 34 -12.97 -1.71 19.73
C GLU A 34 -11.58 -1.08 19.86
N ARG A 35 -11.42 0.19 19.41
CA ARG A 35 -10.17 0.95 19.39
C ARG A 35 -8.98 0.18 18.79
N HIS A 36 -9.27 -0.66 17.80
CA HIS A 36 -8.25 -1.43 17.12
C HIS A 36 -8.21 -1.08 15.64
N TRP A 37 -7.04 -1.30 15.05
CA TRP A 37 -6.77 -1.06 13.66
C TRP A 37 -6.40 -2.38 12.99
N GLN A 38 -6.68 -2.47 11.71
CA GLN A 38 -6.25 -3.57 10.85
C GLN A 38 -5.41 -3.00 9.72
N ALA A 39 -4.35 -3.70 9.35
CA ALA A 39 -3.56 -3.35 8.19
C ALA A 39 -3.30 -4.59 7.35
N GLN A 40 -3.26 -4.41 6.04
CA GLN A 40 -2.92 -5.46 5.10
C GLN A 40 -2.08 -4.88 3.99
N ILE A 41 -1.00 -5.56 3.63
CA ILE A 41 -0.14 -5.20 2.52
C ILE A 41 -0.18 -6.33 1.50
N GLU A 42 -0.48 -5.97 0.26
CA GLU A 42 -0.53 -6.84 -0.90
C GLU A 42 0.51 -6.38 -1.92
N VAL A 43 1.26 -7.33 -2.49
CA VAL A 43 2.14 -7.09 -3.63
C VAL A 43 1.74 -8.02 -4.77
N ARG A 44 1.42 -7.43 -5.91
CA ARG A 44 1.03 -8.15 -7.12
C ARG A 44 1.99 -7.82 -8.26
N HIS A 45 2.27 -8.80 -9.10
CA HIS A 45 2.91 -8.55 -10.39
C HIS A 45 1.83 -8.10 -11.38
N LEU A 46 1.94 -6.90 -11.94
CA LEU A 46 0.86 -6.31 -12.76
C LEU A 46 0.67 -7.05 -14.09
N GLY A 47 1.75 -7.49 -14.75
CA GLY A 47 1.65 -8.19 -16.04
C GLY A 47 0.98 -9.57 -15.96
N THR A 48 0.97 -10.21 -14.79
CA THR A 48 0.40 -11.55 -14.58
C THR A 48 -0.78 -11.57 -13.62
N ASP A 49 -1.08 -10.43 -13.00
CA ASP A 49 -2.02 -10.29 -11.87
C ASP A 49 -1.75 -11.25 -10.70
N GLN A 50 -0.52 -11.75 -10.59
CA GLN A 50 -0.14 -12.74 -9.58
C GLN A 50 0.12 -12.07 -8.23
N LEU A 51 -0.56 -12.52 -7.18
CA LEU A 51 -0.24 -12.16 -5.79
C LEU A 51 1.05 -12.87 -5.37
N VAL A 52 2.10 -12.09 -5.09
CA VAL A 52 3.42 -12.60 -4.70
C VAL A 52 3.64 -12.49 -3.20
N PHE A 53 3.03 -11.49 -2.58
CA PHE A 53 3.15 -11.28 -1.15
C PHE A 53 1.84 -10.78 -0.54
N LEU A 54 1.50 -11.32 0.62
CA LEU A 54 0.38 -10.89 1.45
C LEU A 54 0.78 -10.97 2.93
N GLU A 55 0.62 -9.88 3.65
CA GLU A 55 0.73 -9.85 5.10
C GLU A 55 -0.40 -9.03 5.70
N SER A 56 -0.95 -9.54 6.81
CA SER A 56 -2.06 -8.90 7.52
C SER A 56 -1.70 -8.73 9.00
N ASP A 57 -2.07 -7.59 9.57
CA ASP A 57 -2.14 -7.33 11.00
C ASP A 57 -3.60 -7.10 11.39
N PRO A 58 -4.26 -8.07 12.04
CA PRO A 58 -5.66 -7.92 12.41
C PRO A 58 -5.85 -7.12 13.71
N HIS A 59 -4.79 -6.83 14.47
CA HIS A 59 -4.90 -6.19 15.79
C HIS A 59 -3.74 -5.22 16.05
N LEU A 60 -3.81 -4.07 15.40
CA LEU A 60 -2.94 -2.94 15.69
C LEU A 60 -3.54 -2.07 16.79
N ASP A 61 -2.77 -1.89 17.85
CA ASP A 61 -3.09 -0.93 18.90
C ASP A 61 -2.96 0.50 18.35
N GLU A 62 -3.98 1.32 18.59
CA GLU A 62 -4.07 2.72 18.16
C GLU A 62 -2.81 3.54 18.52
N THR A 63 -2.22 3.30 19.68
CA THR A 63 -1.04 4.05 20.16
C THR A 63 0.24 3.73 19.39
N ARG A 64 0.27 2.59 18.68
CA ARG A 64 1.46 2.09 17.98
C ARG A 64 1.22 1.85 16.50
N VAL A 65 0.01 2.13 15.99
CA VAL A 65 -0.37 1.83 14.60
C VAL A 65 0.58 2.46 13.60
N MET A 66 0.88 3.76 13.75
CA MET A 66 1.79 4.47 12.83
C MET A 66 3.19 3.88 12.83
N TYR A 67 3.75 3.63 14.02
CA TYR A 67 5.06 3.02 14.15
C TYR A 67 5.12 1.61 13.52
N ARG A 68 4.08 0.80 13.70
CA ARG A 68 3.98 -0.53 13.11
C ARG A 68 3.86 -0.48 11.59
N LEU A 69 3.05 0.45 11.06
CA LEU A 69 2.89 0.66 9.63
C LEU A 69 4.21 1.13 8.98
N GLU A 70 4.90 2.09 9.59
CA GLU A 70 6.20 2.57 9.14
C GLU A 70 7.25 1.45 9.12
N ALA A 71 7.33 0.66 10.20
CA ALA A 71 8.27 -0.46 10.28
C ALA A 71 8.00 -1.52 9.20
N ARG A 72 6.72 -1.80 8.91
CA ARG A 72 6.32 -2.71 7.83
C ARG A 72 6.72 -2.14 6.48
N LEU A 73 6.34 -0.89 6.18
CA LEU A 73 6.72 -0.24 4.92
C LEU A 73 8.24 -0.25 4.71
N ALA A 74 9.04 -0.04 5.75
CA ALA A 74 10.50 -0.13 5.67
C ALA A 74 11.00 -1.56 5.39
N GLN A 75 10.37 -2.60 5.99
CA GLN A 75 10.66 -4.00 5.66
C GLN A 75 10.28 -4.31 4.21
N PHE A 76 9.16 -3.80 3.73
CA PHE A 76 8.73 -3.93 2.34
C PHE A 76 9.69 -3.25 1.37
N GLN A 77 10.16 -2.04 1.67
CA GLN A 77 11.16 -1.37 0.83
C GLN A 77 12.42 -2.22 0.67
N LYS A 78 12.85 -2.94 1.71
CA LYS A 78 13.98 -3.86 1.64
C LYS A 78 13.66 -5.09 0.77
N LEU A 79 12.51 -5.71 0.97
CA LEU A 79 12.07 -6.84 0.15
C LEU A 79 11.95 -6.46 -1.33
N LEU A 80 11.34 -5.32 -1.62
CA LEU A 80 11.24 -4.80 -2.99
C LEU A 80 12.61 -4.54 -3.59
N ALA A 81 13.58 -4.02 -2.81
CA ALA A 81 14.95 -3.91 -3.29
C ALA A 81 15.51 -5.30 -3.68
N GLU A 82 15.29 -6.34 -2.88
CA GLU A 82 15.73 -7.71 -3.23
C GLU A 82 15.05 -8.28 -4.49
N TYR A 83 13.77 -7.96 -4.73
CA TYR A 83 13.03 -8.45 -5.91
C TYR A 83 13.23 -7.60 -7.18
N ILE A 84 13.51 -6.29 -7.04
CA ILE A 84 13.62 -5.33 -8.14
C ILE A 84 15.08 -5.12 -8.55
N THR A 85 16.07 -5.47 -7.70
CA THR A 85 17.47 -5.44 -8.13
C THR A 85 17.67 -6.54 -9.18
N PRO A 86 18.01 -6.19 -10.43
CA PRO A 86 18.25 -7.18 -11.46
C PRO A 86 19.46 -8.04 -11.06
N PHE A 87 19.35 -9.35 -11.28
CA PHE A 87 20.52 -10.22 -11.36
C PHE A 87 21.50 -9.73 -12.45
#